data_AF-A0A383UZD5-F1
#
_entry.id   AF-A0A383UZD5-F1
#
_cell.length_a   1.000
_cell.length_b   1.000
_cell.length_c   1.000
_cell.angle_alpha   90.00
_cell.angle_beta   90.00
_cell.angle_gamma   90.00
#
_symmetry.space_group_name_H-M   'P 1'
#
loop_
_entity.id
_entity.type
_entity.pdbx_description
1 polymer ?
#
loop_
_entity_poly.entity_id
_entity_poly.type
_entity_poly.pdbx_seq_one_letter_code
_entity_poly.pdbx_strand_id
1 'polypeptide(L)'
;MFLPLFSLQITTLTYIWLALQIINFLPCCYAHLIPEHLAAHDSSALKRGLSFHDPPIYVQDFNDEGSQVNWAYNWYSNTDDSFPEYLEFVPMLWGDSPDHTLNWAKNVERARKKGSTHLLAFNEPDACEGGGSCMTPEAAVTSYLTHIQPFANDFRLGAPAVTNSANGLPWLDKFLHLCVDCTIDFVPVHWYDSSSNSAYLRDYLGKAQVIAGDKNLWITEFSASGSMNEQVEFLTNVIPWMDAQSRIERYAWFWCDPSALTGQLINAEAQLTDLGKAYAYDFVGE
;
A
#
# COMPACT_ATOMS: atom_id res chain seq x y z
N MET A 1 -20.90 79.86 30.89
CA MET A 1 -21.46 81.06 30.24
C MET A 1 -22.70 80.62 29.47
N PHE A 2 -23.77 81.40 29.62
CA PHE A 2 -25.18 81.15 29.32
C PHE A 2 -25.53 80.73 27.87
N LEU A 3 -26.34 79.65 27.76
CA LEU A 3 -27.67 79.53 27.11
C LEU A 3 -27.84 79.83 25.57
N PRO A 4 -28.96 79.39 24.93
CA PRO A 4 -28.94 78.50 23.75
C PRO A 4 -29.88 79.00 22.61
N LEU A 5 -30.51 78.06 21.87
CA LEU A 5 -31.59 78.20 20.86
C LEU A 5 -31.04 78.35 19.42
N PHE A 6 -31.53 77.65 18.38
CA PHE A 6 -32.93 77.52 17.98
C PHE A 6 -33.23 76.23 17.18
N SER A 7 -34.50 75.87 17.29
CA SER A 7 -35.30 74.90 16.54
C SER A 7 -35.58 75.30 15.08
N LEU A 8 -35.84 74.33 14.19
CA LEU A 8 -37.15 74.10 13.52
C LEU A 8 -37.05 73.59 12.04
N GLN A 9 -37.64 72.40 11.82
CA GLN A 9 -38.44 71.88 10.70
C GLN A 9 -38.03 71.90 9.20
N ILE A 10 -37.99 70.66 8.65
CA ILE A 10 -38.77 70.08 7.52
C ILE A 10 -38.94 70.91 6.23
N THR A 11 -38.52 70.37 5.08
CA THR A 11 -39.42 70.03 3.94
C THR A 11 -38.68 69.32 2.79
N THR A 12 -39.41 68.39 2.19
CA THR A 12 -39.13 67.53 1.04
C THR A 12 -38.96 68.28 -0.28
N LEU A 13 -38.13 67.79 -1.22
CA LEU A 13 -38.48 67.76 -2.65
C LEU A 13 -37.50 66.91 -3.48
N THR A 14 -38.09 65.98 -4.22
CA THR A 14 -37.57 65.09 -5.25
C THR A 14 -37.00 65.82 -6.47
N TYR A 15 -35.84 65.38 -7.00
CA TYR A 15 -35.53 65.48 -8.44
C TYR A 15 -34.70 64.27 -8.90
N ILE A 16 -35.25 63.58 -9.88
CA ILE A 16 -34.66 62.49 -10.66
C ILE A 16 -33.84 63.11 -11.79
N TRP A 17 -32.59 62.68 -11.98
CA TRP A 17 -31.85 62.83 -13.22
C TRP A 17 -31.19 61.51 -13.61
N LEU A 18 -31.42 61.12 -14.86
CA LEU A 18 -30.90 59.97 -15.56
C LEU A 18 -29.47 60.25 -16.06
N ALA A 19 -28.54 59.30 -15.96
CA ALA A 19 -27.79 58.74 -17.09
C ALA A 19 -26.55 57.92 -16.67
N LEU A 20 -26.60 56.63 -17.04
CA LEU A 20 -25.55 55.67 -17.38
C LEU A 20 -24.08 55.99 -17.05
N GLN A 21 -23.49 55.15 -16.19
CA GLN A 21 -22.17 54.55 -16.46
C GLN A 21 -22.16 53.07 -16.06
N ILE A 22 -21.52 52.29 -16.93
CA ILE A 22 -21.40 50.84 -16.97
C ILE A 22 -20.53 50.36 -15.80
N ILE A 23 -21.05 49.46 -14.97
CA ILE A 23 -20.25 48.62 -14.07
C ILE A 23 -20.66 47.16 -14.32
N ASN A 24 -19.90 46.50 -15.19
CA ASN A 24 -19.73 45.06 -15.11
C ASN A 24 -18.83 44.80 -13.91
N PHE A 25 -19.29 44.10 -12.87
CA PHE A 25 -18.53 43.08 -12.16
C PHE A 25 -19.50 42.17 -11.38
N LEU A 26 -19.14 40.89 -11.36
CA LEU A 26 -19.94 39.70 -11.15
C LEU A 26 -20.69 39.59 -9.80
N PRO A 27 -21.74 38.74 -9.72
CA PRO A 27 -22.34 38.38 -8.46
C PRO A 27 -21.38 37.56 -7.60
N CYS A 28 -21.33 37.94 -6.33
CA CYS A 28 -20.57 37.33 -5.26
C CYS A 28 -21.02 35.88 -5.03
N CYS A 29 -20.36 34.92 -5.68
CA CYS A 29 -20.37 33.52 -5.29
C CYS A 29 -19.23 33.29 -4.29
N TYR A 30 -19.51 33.44 -3.00
CA TYR A 30 -18.68 32.81 -1.97
C TYR A 30 -18.97 31.30 -1.98
N ALA A 31 -18.42 30.62 -2.98
CA ALA A 31 -18.18 29.19 -2.89
C ALA A 31 -17.03 29.03 -1.89
N HIS A 32 -17.36 28.57 -0.68
CA HIS A 32 -16.36 28.02 0.22
C HIS A 32 -15.73 26.83 -0.50
N LEU A 33 -14.50 27.01 -0.99
CA LEU A 33 -13.68 25.93 -1.50
C LEU A 33 -13.33 25.04 -0.31
N ILE A 34 -14.20 24.10 0.01
CA ILE A 34 -13.81 22.90 0.74
C ILE A 34 -12.87 22.16 -0.24
N PRO A 35 -11.63 21.85 0.14
CA PRO A 35 -10.85 20.91 -0.65
C PRO A 35 -11.62 19.59 -0.64
N GLU A 36 -12.16 19.18 -1.79
CA GLU A 36 -12.56 17.80 -2.02
C GLU A 36 -11.29 16.94 -1.94
N HIS A 37 -10.89 16.59 -0.72
CA HIS A 37 -9.97 15.50 -0.46
C HIS A 37 -10.70 14.38 0.27
N LEU A 38 -11.85 14.01 -0.28
CA LEU A 38 -12.29 12.64 -0.28
C LEU A 38 -12.28 12.24 -1.74
N ALA A 39 -11.08 11.92 -2.25
CA ALA A 39 -11.00 11.14 -3.48
C ALA A 39 -11.89 9.92 -3.25
N ALA A 40 -12.91 9.76 -4.08
CA ALA A 40 -13.66 8.52 -4.15
C ALA A 40 -12.63 7.39 -4.30
N HIS A 41 -12.61 6.46 -3.34
CA HIS A 41 -11.77 5.28 -3.41
C HIS A 41 -12.14 4.57 -4.71
N ASP A 42 -11.23 4.55 -5.66
CA ASP A 42 -11.40 3.82 -6.90
C ASP A 42 -11.47 2.34 -6.55
N SER A 43 -12.69 1.79 -6.53
CA SER A 43 -12.92 0.35 -6.37
C SER A 43 -12.36 -0.46 -7.56
N SER A 44 -11.75 0.19 -8.56
CA SER A 44 -11.08 -0.44 -9.71
C SER A 44 -9.55 -0.54 -9.59
N ALA A 45 -8.94 -0.05 -8.51
CA ALA A 45 -7.50 -0.22 -8.31
C ALA A 45 -7.18 -1.69 -7.99
N LEU A 46 -6.48 -2.37 -8.90
CA LEU A 46 -5.99 -3.74 -8.73
C LEU A 46 -5.07 -3.83 -7.51
N LYS A 47 -5.39 -4.76 -6.58
CA LYS A 47 -4.68 -4.94 -5.30
C LYS A 47 -3.73 -6.14 -5.28
N ARG A 48 -3.94 -7.11 -6.17
CA ARG A 48 -3.24 -8.40 -6.12
C ARG A 48 -1.82 -8.26 -6.65
N GLY A 49 -0.88 -8.90 -5.96
CA GLY A 49 0.52 -8.94 -6.36
C GLY A 49 1.12 -10.33 -6.25
N LEU A 50 2.31 -10.47 -6.80
CA LEU A 50 3.02 -11.75 -6.83
C LEU A 50 4.28 -11.65 -5.97
N SER A 51 4.38 -12.47 -4.94
CA SER A 51 5.67 -12.80 -4.34
C SER A 51 6.27 -13.96 -5.14
N PHE A 52 7.48 -13.80 -5.65
CA PHE A 52 8.06 -14.79 -6.56
C PHE A 52 9.52 -15.10 -6.23
N HIS A 53 9.90 -16.36 -6.43
CA HIS A 53 11.30 -16.74 -6.41
C HIS A 53 11.97 -16.32 -7.72
N ASP A 54 13.23 -15.87 -7.70
CA ASP A 54 13.92 -15.58 -8.96
C ASP A 54 14.23 -16.88 -9.73
N PRO A 55 14.17 -16.88 -11.08
CA PRO A 55 14.08 -15.71 -11.95
C PRO A 55 12.65 -15.31 -12.34
N PRO A 56 12.45 -14.14 -12.99
CA PRO A 56 11.14 -13.59 -13.38
C PRO A 56 10.32 -14.42 -14.37
N ILE A 57 10.80 -15.60 -14.80
CA ILE A 57 10.02 -16.51 -15.63
C ILE A 57 8.74 -16.97 -14.92
N TYR A 58 8.75 -17.03 -13.58
CA TYR A 58 7.63 -17.49 -12.75
C TYR A 58 6.48 -16.49 -12.63
N VAL A 59 6.63 -15.29 -13.19
CA VAL A 59 5.61 -14.24 -13.18
C VAL A 59 5.29 -13.72 -14.58
N GLN A 60 5.63 -14.45 -15.64
CA GLN A 60 5.35 -14.00 -17.02
C GLN A 60 3.87 -14.12 -17.39
N ASP A 61 3.22 -15.20 -16.97
CA ASP A 61 1.94 -15.65 -17.55
C ASP A 61 0.71 -15.28 -16.69
N PHE A 62 0.74 -14.11 -16.05
CA PHE A 62 -0.38 -13.56 -15.26
C PHE A 62 -1.05 -12.36 -15.95
N ASN A 63 -0.97 -12.25 -17.27
CA ASN A 63 -1.44 -11.10 -18.05
C ASN A 63 -2.59 -11.41 -19.02
N ASP A 64 -3.25 -12.56 -18.88
CA ASP A 64 -4.44 -12.86 -19.67
C ASP A 64 -5.60 -11.92 -19.29
N GLU A 65 -6.59 -11.83 -20.19
CA GLU A 65 -7.78 -11.00 -19.98
C GLU A 65 -8.48 -11.36 -18.65
N GLY A 66 -8.78 -10.34 -17.85
CA GLY A 66 -9.41 -10.49 -16.54
C GLY A 66 -8.44 -10.67 -15.37
N SER A 67 -7.13 -10.70 -15.62
CA SER A 67 -6.13 -10.72 -14.55
C SER A 67 -6.27 -9.51 -13.62
N GLN A 68 -6.15 -9.76 -12.32
CA GLN A 68 -6.24 -8.77 -11.25
C GLN A 68 -4.87 -8.42 -10.65
N VAL A 69 -3.77 -8.97 -11.16
CA VAL A 69 -2.42 -8.70 -10.65
C VAL A 69 -1.75 -7.54 -11.39
N ASN A 70 -1.04 -6.68 -10.66
CA ASN A 70 -0.36 -5.51 -11.25
C ASN A 70 0.99 -5.16 -10.60
N TRP A 71 1.44 -5.91 -9.59
CA TRP A 71 2.74 -5.69 -8.95
C TRP A 71 3.38 -7.00 -8.49
N ALA A 72 4.69 -7.01 -8.30
CA ALA A 72 5.42 -8.16 -7.80
C ALA A 72 6.69 -7.77 -7.04
N TYR A 73 7.16 -8.65 -6.16
CA TYR A 73 8.45 -8.54 -5.47
C TYR A 73 9.06 -9.93 -5.23
N ASN A 74 10.38 -9.97 -4.99
CA ASN A 74 11.15 -11.21 -4.88
C ASN A 74 12.09 -11.24 -3.67
N TRP A 75 11.80 -10.45 -2.62
CA TRP A 75 12.67 -10.24 -1.46
C TRP A 75 14.03 -9.60 -1.73
N TYR A 76 14.36 -9.29 -2.99
CA TYR A 76 15.59 -8.63 -3.39
C TYR A 76 15.35 -7.17 -3.79
N SER A 77 16.46 -6.44 -3.90
CA SER A 77 16.44 -5.05 -4.38
C SER A 77 16.42 -4.93 -5.89
N ASN A 78 16.65 -6.02 -6.61
CA ASN A 78 16.71 -6.06 -8.06
C ASN A 78 16.02 -7.30 -8.62
N THR A 79 15.79 -7.22 -9.92
CA THR A 79 15.34 -8.32 -10.76
C THR A 79 16.06 -8.25 -12.11
N ASP A 80 15.92 -9.29 -12.92
CA ASP A 80 16.54 -9.38 -14.24
C ASP A 80 15.79 -8.55 -15.30
N ASP A 81 16.43 -8.35 -16.46
CA ASP A 81 15.84 -7.56 -17.55
C ASP A 81 14.65 -8.24 -18.24
N SER A 82 14.42 -9.53 -17.97
CA SER A 82 13.23 -10.25 -18.43
C SER A 82 11.99 -10.00 -17.58
N PHE A 83 12.08 -9.25 -16.47
CA PHE A 83 10.91 -8.94 -15.65
C PHE A 83 9.79 -8.27 -16.48
N PRO A 84 8.54 -8.74 -16.39
CA PRO A 84 7.49 -8.33 -17.31
C PRO A 84 7.05 -6.87 -17.08
N GLU A 85 6.83 -6.14 -18.18
CA GLU A 85 6.47 -4.71 -18.15
C GLU A 85 5.06 -4.42 -17.62
N TYR A 86 4.18 -5.43 -17.58
CA TYR A 86 2.80 -5.27 -17.09
C TYR A 86 2.70 -5.27 -15.56
N LEU A 87 3.78 -5.64 -14.86
CA LEU A 87 3.87 -5.60 -13.39
C LEU A 87 4.77 -4.44 -12.96
N GLU A 88 4.41 -3.78 -11.87
CA GLU A 88 5.35 -2.99 -11.10
C GLU A 88 6.28 -3.92 -10.30
N PHE A 89 7.59 -3.88 -10.54
CA PHE A 89 8.54 -4.48 -9.60
C PHE A 89 8.67 -3.59 -8.36
N VAL A 90 8.56 -4.15 -7.16
CA VAL A 90 8.71 -3.44 -5.89
C VAL A 90 10.00 -3.91 -5.19
N PRO A 91 11.11 -3.14 -5.27
CA PRO A 91 12.35 -3.49 -4.58
C PRO A 91 12.17 -3.59 -3.07
N MET A 92 12.83 -4.59 -2.48
CA MET A 92 12.90 -4.76 -1.03
C MET A 92 14.34 -4.58 -0.53
N LEU A 93 14.52 -3.78 0.52
CA LEU A 93 15.73 -3.83 1.35
C LEU A 93 15.48 -4.83 2.47
N TRP A 94 15.88 -6.08 2.25
CA TRP A 94 15.51 -7.19 3.14
C TRP A 94 16.02 -7.03 4.57
N GLY A 95 17.24 -6.48 4.76
CA GLY A 95 17.85 -6.25 6.07
C GLY A 95 19.00 -5.24 6.00
N ASP A 96 19.74 -5.06 7.09
CA ASP A 96 20.84 -4.08 7.19
C ASP A 96 22.23 -4.63 6.87
N SER A 97 22.33 -5.92 6.56
CA SER A 97 23.61 -6.55 6.21
C SER A 97 24.19 -5.96 4.89
N PRO A 98 25.52 -5.93 4.73
CA PRO A 98 26.17 -5.32 3.57
C PRO A 98 25.74 -5.89 2.21
N ASP A 99 25.41 -7.18 2.13
CA ASP A 99 24.91 -7.83 0.92
C ASP A 99 23.56 -7.25 0.45
N HIS A 100 22.72 -6.76 1.37
CA HIS A 100 21.48 -6.06 1.05
C HIS A 100 21.71 -4.57 0.77
N THR A 101 22.54 -3.89 1.57
CA THR A 101 22.67 -2.42 1.54
C THR A 101 23.65 -1.91 0.48
N LEU A 102 24.69 -2.66 0.11
CA LEU A 102 25.78 -2.17 -0.74
C LEU A 102 25.32 -1.71 -2.13
N ASN A 103 24.37 -2.44 -2.74
CA ASN A 103 23.83 -2.11 -4.06
C ASN A 103 22.45 -1.45 -4.03
N TRP A 104 21.87 -1.27 -2.83
CA TRP A 104 20.49 -0.82 -2.65
C TRP A 104 20.14 0.43 -3.47
N ALA A 105 20.85 1.53 -3.25
CA ALA A 105 20.54 2.79 -3.92
C ALA A 105 20.66 2.73 -5.46
N LYS A 106 21.65 1.98 -5.96
CA LYS A 106 21.83 1.75 -7.40
C LYS A 106 20.66 0.93 -7.97
N ASN A 107 20.21 -0.08 -7.25
CA ASN A 107 19.13 -0.95 -7.67
C ASN A 107 17.77 -0.23 -7.63
N VAL A 108 17.51 0.59 -6.59
CA VAL A 108 16.35 1.48 -6.52
C VAL A 108 16.30 2.43 -7.72
N GLU A 109 17.43 3.05 -8.10
CA GLU A 109 17.48 3.94 -9.26
C GLU A 109 17.22 3.19 -10.58
N ARG A 110 17.67 1.94 -10.70
CA ARG A 110 17.36 1.09 -11.86
C ARG A 110 15.87 0.75 -11.90
N ALA A 111 15.28 0.40 -10.77
CA ALA A 111 13.86 0.10 -10.63
C ALA A 111 12.99 1.34 -10.96
N ARG A 112 13.38 2.53 -10.49
CA ARG A 112 12.74 3.81 -10.83
C ARG A 112 12.62 4.02 -12.34
N LYS A 113 13.70 3.78 -13.08
CA LYS A 113 13.73 3.91 -14.55
C LYS A 113 12.84 2.89 -15.26
N LYS A 114 12.47 1.80 -14.59
CA LYS A 114 11.53 0.78 -15.07
C LYS A 114 10.11 0.98 -14.56
N GLY A 115 9.82 2.09 -13.87
CA GLY A 115 8.48 2.45 -13.44
C GLY A 115 8.10 2.03 -12.02
N SER A 116 9.03 1.54 -11.20
CA SER A 116 8.77 1.30 -9.78
C SER A 116 8.44 2.61 -9.06
N THR A 117 7.40 2.58 -8.23
CA THR A 117 6.89 3.71 -7.43
C THR A 117 6.82 3.41 -5.93
N HIS A 118 7.03 2.16 -5.53
CA HIS A 118 7.03 1.72 -4.14
C HIS A 118 8.36 1.06 -3.75
N LEU A 119 8.71 1.14 -2.46
CA LEU A 119 9.82 0.43 -1.85
C LEU A 119 9.34 -0.32 -0.59
N LEU A 120 9.79 -1.56 -0.45
CA LEU A 120 9.61 -2.36 0.76
C LEU A 120 10.86 -2.28 1.64
N ALA A 121 10.64 -2.13 2.94
CA ALA A 121 11.68 -2.21 3.95
C ALA A 121 11.81 -3.65 4.49
N PHE A 122 12.48 -3.79 5.63
CA PHE A 122 13.03 -5.05 6.15
C PHE A 122 12.01 -6.17 6.27
N ASN A 123 12.45 -7.39 5.94
CA ASN A 123 11.65 -8.61 5.97
C ASN A 123 11.72 -9.25 7.35
N GLU A 124 10.59 -9.37 8.03
CA GLU A 124 10.43 -10.04 9.33
C GLU A 124 11.55 -9.71 10.33
N PRO A 125 11.81 -8.41 10.60
CA PRO A 125 12.85 -8.02 11.54
C PRO A 125 12.57 -8.52 12.97
N ASP A 126 11.30 -8.85 13.27
CA ASP A 126 10.87 -9.43 14.54
C ASP A 126 11.25 -10.92 14.70
N ALA A 127 11.74 -11.58 13.64
CA ALA A 127 12.14 -12.98 13.63
C ALA A 127 13.64 -13.14 13.35
N CYS A 128 14.29 -13.99 14.16
CA CYS A 128 15.71 -14.34 14.02
C CYS A 128 15.95 -15.76 13.48
N GLU A 129 14.87 -16.48 13.21
CA GLU A 129 14.88 -17.82 12.64
C GLU A 129 13.91 -17.84 11.45
N GLY A 130 14.05 -18.80 10.54
CA GLY A 130 13.07 -19.01 9.47
C GLY A 130 13.16 -18.08 8.26
N GLY A 131 14.19 -17.23 8.16
CA GLY A 131 14.38 -16.32 7.02
C GLY A 131 13.92 -14.87 7.27
N GLY A 132 13.81 -14.46 8.53
CA GLY A 132 13.69 -13.05 8.90
C GLY A 132 15.03 -12.32 9.05
N SER A 133 14.99 -10.99 8.99
CA SER A 133 16.17 -10.12 9.03
C SER A 133 16.76 -9.90 10.42
N CYS A 134 16.08 -10.34 11.49
CA CYS A 134 16.58 -10.30 12.87
C CYS A 134 17.11 -8.92 13.31
N MET A 135 16.25 -7.91 13.35
CA MET A 135 16.63 -6.54 13.69
C MET A 135 15.88 -6.05 14.92
N THR A 136 16.55 -5.32 15.81
CA THR A 136 15.82 -4.56 16.84
C THR A 136 15.12 -3.36 16.20
N PRO A 137 14.02 -2.85 16.80
CA PRO A 137 13.38 -1.63 16.30
C PRO A 137 14.35 -0.44 16.19
N GLU A 138 15.28 -0.29 17.14
CA GLU A 138 16.28 0.78 17.15
C GLU A 138 17.28 0.66 15.98
N ALA A 139 17.74 -0.55 15.68
CA ALA A 139 18.60 -0.81 14.53
C ALA A 139 17.85 -0.58 13.21
N ALA A 140 16.60 -1.02 13.13
CA ALA A 140 15.73 -0.79 11.99
C ALA A 140 15.49 0.69 11.73
N VAL A 141 15.23 1.52 12.75
CA VAL A 141 15.11 2.98 12.59
C VAL A 141 16.38 3.59 12.00
N THR A 142 17.54 3.21 12.53
CA THR A 142 18.85 3.70 12.06
C THR A 142 19.07 3.34 10.59
N SER A 143 18.81 2.08 10.23
CA SER A 143 18.94 1.59 8.85
C SER A 143 17.92 2.24 7.92
N TYR A 144 16.68 2.44 8.38
CA TYR A 144 15.60 3.08 7.60
C TYR A 144 15.97 4.51 7.23
N LEU A 145 16.39 5.31 8.21
CA LEU A 145 16.83 6.70 7.99
C LEU A 145 18.04 6.78 7.05
N THR A 146 18.92 5.77 7.09
CA THR A 146 20.13 5.74 6.26
C THR A 146 19.85 5.30 4.83
N HIS A 147 19.01 4.30 4.63
CA HIS A 147 18.89 3.59 3.35
C HIS A 147 17.53 3.75 2.67
N ILE A 148 16.44 3.94 3.40
CA ILE A 148 15.07 4.03 2.85
C ILE A 148 14.62 5.49 2.75
N GLN A 149 14.75 6.25 3.84
CA GLN A 149 14.34 7.66 3.93
C GLN A 149 14.85 8.57 2.79
N PRO A 150 16.07 8.39 2.25
CA PRO A 150 16.54 9.22 1.13
C PRO A 150 15.66 9.19 -0.12
N PHE A 151 14.78 8.19 -0.26
CA PHE A 151 13.89 7.99 -1.40
C PHE A 151 12.46 8.54 -1.19
N ALA A 152 12.16 9.15 -0.05
CA ALA A 152 10.81 9.57 0.35
C ALA A 152 10.13 10.59 -0.57
N ASN A 153 10.89 11.32 -1.38
CA ASN A 153 10.32 12.29 -2.33
C ASN A 153 9.97 11.67 -3.69
N ASP A 154 10.50 10.49 -4.00
CA ASP A 154 10.37 9.83 -5.31
C ASP A 154 9.54 8.54 -5.24
N PHE A 155 9.42 7.94 -4.04
CA PHE A 155 8.77 6.66 -3.81
C PHE A 155 7.83 6.72 -2.63
N ARG A 156 6.81 5.87 -2.66
CA ARG A 156 6.04 5.51 -1.46
C ARG A 156 6.79 4.45 -0.68
N LEU A 157 6.95 4.67 0.62
CA LEU A 157 7.82 3.87 1.47
C LEU A 157 7.00 3.01 2.44
N GLY A 158 7.23 1.70 2.41
CA GLY A 158 6.67 0.76 3.36
C GLY A 158 7.39 0.79 4.70
N ALA A 159 6.67 0.52 5.79
CA ALA A 159 7.27 0.07 7.04
C ALA A 159 7.94 -1.31 6.87
N PRO A 160 8.74 -1.80 7.83
CA PRO A 160 9.20 -3.18 7.85
C PRO A 160 8.01 -4.15 7.95
N ALA A 161 8.09 -5.27 7.24
CA ALA A 161 7.04 -6.29 7.23
C ALA A 161 7.24 -7.28 8.39
N VAL A 162 6.26 -7.38 9.29
CA VAL A 162 6.37 -8.24 10.49
C VAL A 162 5.59 -9.54 10.35
N THR A 163 6.05 -10.58 11.04
CA THR A 163 5.33 -11.87 11.14
C THR A 163 3.98 -11.71 11.85
N ASN A 164 3.08 -12.70 11.69
CA ASN A 164 1.90 -12.85 12.56
C ASN A 164 2.19 -13.60 13.87
N SER A 165 3.45 -13.68 14.29
CA SER A 165 3.82 -14.22 15.60
C SER A 165 3.41 -13.27 16.74
N ALA A 166 3.53 -13.74 17.99
CA ALA A 166 3.28 -12.91 19.16
C ALA A 166 4.18 -11.66 19.25
N ASN A 167 5.33 -11.65 18.56
CA ASN A 167 6.29 -10.55 18.59
C ASN A 167 6.09 -9.51 17.47
N GLY A 168 5.43 -9.88 16.36
CA GLY A 168 5.39 -9.05 15.16
C GLY A 168 4.70 -7.71 15.36
N LEU A 169 3.42 -7.72 15.72
CA LEU A 169 2.68 -6.46 15.95
C LEU A 169 3.28 -5.58 17.06
N PRO A 170 3.72 -6.11 18.22
CA PRO A 170 4.46 -5.32 19.21
C PRO A 170 5.77 -4.72 18.68
N TRP A 171 6.51 -5.44 17.86
CA TRP A 171 7.73 -4.93 17.23
C TRP A 171 7.42 -3.77 16.29
N LEU A 172 6.40 -3.93 15.44
CA LEU A 172 5.94 -2.91 14.49
C LEU A 172 5.48 -1.64 15.20
N ASP A 173 4.65 -1.78 16.23
CA ASP A 173 4.17 -0.65 17.03
C ASP A 173 5.34 0.13 17.64
N LYS A 174 6.33 -0.58 18.20
CA LYS A 174 7.53 0.05 18.75
C LYS A 174 8.36 0.76 17.66
N PHE A 175 8.54 0.15 16.49
CA PHE A 175 9.24 0.79 15.36
C PHE A 175 8.56 2.09 14.94
N LEU A 176 7.24 2.09 14.74
CA LEU A 176 6.48 3.27 14.33
C LEU A 176 6.56 4.42 15.36
N HIS A 177 6.59 4.10 16.66
CA HIS A 177 6.78 5.10 17.71
C HIS A 177 8.20 5.67 17.78
N LEU A 178 9.22 4.90 17.40
CA LEU A 178 10.61 5.34 17.41
C LEU A 178 11.02 6.11 16.15
N CYS A 179 10.44 5.76 14.99
CA CYS A 179 10.79 6.31 13.67
C CYS A 179 10.08 7.66 13.40
N VAL A 180 10.16 8.62 14.34
CA VAL A 180 9.40 9.90 14.25
C VAL A 180 9.78 10.76 13.04
N ASP A 181 11.02 10.62 12.55
CA ASP A 181 11.54 11.34 11.39
C ASP A 181 11.39 10.53 10.08
N CYS A 182 10.74 9.38 10.13
CA CYS A 182 10.58 8.49 8.98
C CYS A 182 9.31 8.82 8.20
N THR A 183 9.44 8.89 6.88
CA THR A 183 8.29 8.88 5.97
C THR A 183 7.86 7.45 5.75
N ILE A 184 6.62 7.14 6.16
CA ILE A 184 6.01 5.81 6.02
C ILE A 184 4.62 6.00 5.44
N ASP A 185 4.41 5.52 4.23
CA ASP A 185 3.18 5.69 3.44
C ASP A 185 2.22 4.50 3.59
N PHE A 186 2.76 3.30 3.86
CA PHE A 186 1.99 2.08 4.06
C PHE A 186 2.69 1.12 5.02
N VAL A 187 1.95 0.16 5.56
CA VAL A 187 2.39 -0.76 6.60
C VAL A 187 2.24 -2.22 6.11
N PRO A 188 3.34 -2.87 5.73
CA PRO A 188 3.36 -4.29 5.40
C PRO A 188 3.20 -5.19 6.62
N VAL A 189 2.45 -6.29 6.48
CA VAL A 189 2.36 -7.38 7.46
C VAL A 189 2.30 -8.72 6.76
N HIS A 190 2.78 -9.77 7.43
CA HIS A 190 2.67 -11.15 6.98
C HIS A 190 1.62 -11.91 7.77
N TRP A 191 1.00 -12.91 7.14
CA TRP A 191 0.07 -13.82 7.81
C TRP A 191 0.17 -15.25 7.28
N TYR A 192 0.37 -16.20 8.20
CA TYR A 192 0.38 -17.63 7.89
C TYR A 192 -0.42 -18.41 8.92
N ASP A 193 -1.37 -19.23 8.47
CA ASP A 193 -2.13 -20.14 9.34
C ASP A 193 -2.78 -21.29 8.54
N SER A 194 -3.80 -21.96 9.07
CA SER A 194 -4.69 -22.91 8.39
C SER A 194 -5.72 -22.21 7.51
N SER A 195 -6.12 -22.86 6.42
CA SER A 195 -7.23 -22.44 5.56
C SER A 195 -8.57 -22.35 6.30
N SER A 196 -8.71 -23.02 7.44
CA SER A 196 -9.90 -22.90 8.30
C SER A 196 -9.95 -21.60 9.12
N ASN A 197 -8.85 -20.83 9.18
CA ASN A 197 -8.68 -19.72 10.13
C ASN A 197 -8.86 -18.33 9.49
N SER A 198 -9.81 -18.19 8.56
CA SER A 198 -10.16 -16.89 7.94
C SER A 198 -10.64 -15.84 8.95
N ALA A 199 -11.27 -16.25 10.06
CA ALA A 199 -11.63 -15.34 11.14
C ALA A 199 -10.39 -14.74 11.83
N TYR A 200 -9.32 -15.53 11.98
CA TYR A 200 -8.06 -15.04 12.54
C TYR A 200 -7.36 -14.07 11.60
N LEU A 201 -7.33 -14.35 10.28
CA LEU A 201 -6.83 -13.39 9.29
C LEU A 201 -7.50 -12.01 9.48
N ARG A 202 -8.83 -11.98 9.53
CA ARG A 202 -9.59 -10.72 9.65
C ARG A 202 -9.31 -10.00 10.97
N ASP A 203 -9.24 -10.72 12.08
CA ASP A 203 -8.90 -10.16 13.39
C ASP A 203 -7.46 -9.61 13.43
N TYR A 204 -6.49 -10.36 12.90
CA TYR A 204 -5.10 -9.94 12.80
C TYR A 204 -4.94 -8.68 11.96
N LEU A 205 -5.54 -8.63 10.77
CA LEU A 205 -5.49 -7.45 9.90
C LEU A 205 -6.20 -6.24 10.53
N GLY A 206 -7.28 -6.47 11.30
CA GLY A 206 -7.91 -5.42 12.10
C GLY A 206 -6.96 -4.83 13.15
N LYS A 207 -6.22 -5.68 13.87
CA LYS A 207 -5.20 -5.23 14.85
C LYS A 207 -4.04 -4.51 14.19
N ALA A 208 -3.55 -5.02 13.06
CA ALA A 208 -2.52 -4.37 12.26
C ALA A 208 -2.97 -2.97 11.80
N GLN A 209 -4.24 -2.81 11.38
CA GLN A 209 -4.78 -1.52 10.96
C GLN A 209 -4.80 -0.51 12.11
N VAL A 210 -5.15 -0.95 13.33
CA VAL A 210 -5.12 -0.07 14.51
C VAL A 210 -3.71 0.48 14.77
N ILE A 211 -2.69 -0.36 14.63
CA ILE A 211 -1.27 0.04 14.76
C ILE A 211 -0.85 0.96 13.61
N ALA A 212 -1.29 0.66 12.38
CA ALA A 212 -0.99 1.46 11.20
C ALA A 212 -1.65 2.85 11.22
N GLY A 213 -2.72 3.04 12.02
CA GLY A 213 -3.49 4.26 12.10
C GLY A 213 -4.16 4.58 10.76
N ASP A 214 -3.89 5.78 10.23
CA ASP A 214 -4.42 6.24 8.94
C ASP A 214 -3.66 5.72 7.71
N LYS A 215 -2.58 4.96 7.91
CA LYS A 215 -1.80 4.39 6.82
C LYS A 215 -2.51 3.16 6.23
N ASN A 216 -2.29 2.92 4.95
CA ASN A 216 -2.79 1.71 4.30
C ASN A 216 -2.00 0.49 4.73
N LEU A 217 -2.66 -0.67 4.77
CA LEU A 217 -2.04 -1.97 4.96
C LEU A 217 -1.67 -2.60 3.63
N TRP A 218 -0.50 -3.21 3.61
CA TRP A 218 -0.10 -4.17 2.60
C TRP A 218 0.05 -5.54 3.25
N ILE A 219 -0.52 -6.58 2.64
CA ILE A 219 -0.31 -7.95 3.08
C ILE A 219 0.69 -8.58 2.13
N THR A 220 1.98 -8.28 2.33
CA THR A 220 3.05 -8.66 1.40
C THR A 220 3.28 -10.16 1.37
N GLU A 221 2.88 -10.87 2.42
CA GLU A 221 2.79 -12.32 2.43
C GLU A 221 1.51 -12.76 3.13
N PHE A 222 0.70 -13.56 2.46
CA PHE A 222 -0.24 -14.42 3.14
C PHE A 222 -0.33 -15.79 2.50
N SER A 223 -0.45 -16.83 3.32
CA SER A 223 -0.73 -18.18 2.85
C SER A 223 -1.47 -18.97 3.91
N ALA A 224 -2.14 -20.03 3.47
CA ALA A 224 -2.90 -20.91 4.33
C ALA A 224 -2.51 -22.37 4.07
N SER A 225 -2.23 -23.11 5.13
CA SER A 225 -2.02 -24.56 5.06
C SER A 225 -3.34 -25.29 4.83
N GLY A 226 -3.28 -26.43 4.13
CA GLY A 226 -4.44 -27.23 3.74
C GLY A 226 -4.19 -27.95 2.42
N SER A 227 -5.15 -28.76 1.98
CA SER A 227 -5.21 -29.26 0.61
C SER A 227 -5.43 -28.10 -0.37
N MET A 228 -5.10 -28.34 -1.65
CA MET A 228 -5.30 -27.35 -2.71
C MET A 228 -6.76 -26.83 -2.77
N ASN A 229 -7.73 -27.73 -2.62
CA ASN A 229 -9.15 -27.36 -2.62
C ASN A 229 -9.50 -26.45 -1.43
N GLU A 230 -8.97 -26.73 -0.24
CA GLU A 230 -9.20 -25.89 0.94
C GLU A 230 -8.51 -24.52 0.80
N GLN A 231 -7.35 -24.45 0.15
CA GLN A 231 -6.68 -23.18 -0.15
C GLN A 231 -7.47 -22.34 -1.17
N VAL A 232 -7.99 -22.97 -2.23
CA VAL A 232 -8.87 -22.31 -3.20
C VAL A 232 -10.14 -21.80 -2.51
N GLU A 233 -10.80 -22.62 -1.68
CA GLU A 233 -11.98 -22.20 -0.92
C GLU A 233 -11.66 -21.05 0.06
N PHE A 234 -10.49 -21.08 0.69
CA PHE A 234 -10.03 -19.98 1.52
C PHE A 234 -9.91 -18.68 0.71
N LEU A 235 -9.23 -18.71 -0.45
CA LEU A 235 -9.10 -17.55 -1.33
C LEU A 235 -10.44 -17.00 -1.79
N THR A 236 -11.38 -17.86 -2.20
CA THR A 236 -12.75 -17.46 -2.58
C THR A 236 -13.46 -16.68 -1.48
N ASN A 237 -13.14 -16.95 -0.21
CA ASN A 237 -13.76 -16.30 0.94
C ASN A 237 -13.02 -15.03 1.41
N VAL A 238 -11.69 -14.98 1.31
CA VAL A 238 -10.90 -13.87 1.86
C VAL A 238 -10.62 -12.77 0.85
N ILE A 239 -10.43 -13.09 -0.43
CA ILE A 239 -10.13 -12.11 -1.48
C ILE A 239 -11.25 -11.07 -1.61
N PRO A 240 -12.54 -11.45 -1.80
CA PRO A 240 -13.61 -10.45 -1.92
C PRO A 240 -13.74 -9.57 -0.66
N TRP A 241 -13.45 -10.14 0.51
CA TRP A 241 -13.44 -9.37 1.75
C TRP A 241 -12.28 -8.38 1.80
N MET A 242 -11.06 -8.77 1.41
CA MET A 242 -9.89 -7.88 1.35
C MET A 242 -10.07 -6.78 0.30
N ASP A 243 -10.65 -7.11 -0.87
CA ASP A 243 -10.97 -6.15 -1.92
C ASP A 243 -11.94 -5.08 -1.41
N ALA A 244 -12.92 -5.46 -0.58
CA ALA A 244 -13.87 -4.53 0.03
C ALA A 244 -13.28 -3.65 1.15
N GLN A 245 -12.08 -3.95 1.68
CA GLN A 245 -11.46 -3.12 2.72
C GLN A 245 -10.73 -1.93 2.11
N SER A 246 -11.19 -0.70 2.38
CA SER A 246 -10.60 0.52 1.81
C SER A 246 -9.18 0.83 2.31
N ARG A 247 -8.76 0.23 3.43
CA ARG A 247 -7.42 0.40 3.99
C ARG A 247 -6.46 -0.71 3.60
N ILE A 248 -6.94 -1.81 3.02
CA ILE A 248 -6.06 -2.80 2.38
C ILE A 248 -5.80 -2.30 0.97
N GLU A 249 -4.57 -1.89 0.72
CA GLU A 249 -4.16 -1.33 -0.56
C GLU A 249 -3.62 -2.41 -1.50
N ARG A 250 -2.79 -3.32 -0.99
CA ARG A 250 -2.18 -4.39 -1.78
C ARG A 250 -2.01 -5.66 -0.96
N TYR A 251 -2.03 -6.82 -1.63
CA TYR A 251 -1.74 -8.10 -0.99
C TYR A 251 -1.14 -9.10 -1.99
N ALA A 252 -0.25 -9.97 -1.52
CA ALA A 252 0.40 -11.00 -2.32
C ALA A 252 0.33 -12.37 -1.64
N TRP A 253 -0.27 -13.35 -2.33
CA TRP A 253 -0.29 -14.73 -1.84
C TRP A 253 1.12 -15.31 -1.94
N PHE A 254 1.57 -15.99 -0.89
CA PHE A 254 2.83 -16.70 -0.92
C PHE A 254 2.59 -18.09 -1.56
N TRP A 255 2.93 -18.34 -2.83
CA TRP A 255 3.87 -17.58 -3.70
C TRP A 255 4.03 -18.23 -5.10
N CYS A 256 4.74 -17.55 -6.00
CA CYS A 256 5.22 -18.07 -7.28
C CYS A 256 6.62 -18.71 -7.14
N ASP A 257 6.65 -19.93 -6.60
CA ASP A 257 7.84 -20.80 -6.60
C ASP A 257 7.43 -22.20 -7.08
N PRO A 258 8.00 -22.72 -8.20
CA PRO A 258 7.68 -24.05 -8.69
C PRO A 258 8.15 -25.18 -7.77
N SER A 259 9.09 -24.91 -6.87
CA SER A 259 9.64 -25.89 -5.91
C SER A 259 8.77 -26.07 -4.67
N ALA A 260 7.80 -25.16 -4.45
CA ALA A 260 6.91 -25.24 -3.31
C ALA A 260 5.96 -26.44 -3.43
N LEU A 261 5.82 -27.17 -2.31
CA LEU A 261 4.99 -28.38 -2.23
C LEU A 261 3.52 -28.07 -1.94
N THR A 262 3.23 -26.85 -1.48
CA THR A 262 1.88 -26.38 -1.13
C THR A 262 1.79 -24.87 -1.39
N GLY A 263 0.61 -24.38 -1.77
CA GLY A 263 0.38 -22.95 -1.99
C GLY A 263 1.01 -22.36 -3.24
N GLN A 264 1.61 -23.17 -4.12
CA GLN A 264 2.27 -22.70 -5.33
C GLN A 264 1.26 -22.19 -6.37
N LEU A 265 1.44 -20.93 -6.81
CA LEU A 265 0.60 -20.32 -7.85
C LEU A 265 0.96 -20.83 -9.25
N ILE A 266 2.15 -21.39 -9.42
CA ILE A 266 2.65 -21.95 -10.68
C ILE A 266 3.21 -23.37 -10.49
N ASN A 267 3.27 -24.13 -11.58
CA ASN A 267 3.90 -25.46 -11.63
C ASN A 267 5.38 -25.38 -12.08
N ALA A 268 6.03 -26.54 -12.21
CA ALA A 268 7.43 -26.65 -12.62
C ALA A 268 7.73 -26.08 -14.03
N GLU A 269 6.72 -26.00 -14.88
CA GLU A 269 6.78 -25.42 -16.22
C GLU A 269 6.43 -23.92 -16.24
N ALA A 270 6.34 -23.26 -15.08
CA ALA A 270 5.94 -21.86 -14.88
C ALA A 270 4.50 -21.53 -15.32
N GLN A 271 3.64 -22.54 -15.44
CA GLN A 271 2.23 -22.36 -15.79
C GLN A 271 1.35 -22.25 -14.53
N LEU A 272 0.28 -21.48 -14.60
CA LEU A 272 -0.66 -21.30 -13.49
C LEU A 272 -1.27 -22.63 -13.00
N THR A 273 -1.22 -22.85 -11.70
CA THR A 273 -2.01 -23.91 -11.04
C THR A 273 -3.49 -23.49 -10.93
N ASP A 274 -4.36 -24.40 -10.49
CA ASP A 274 -5.76 -24.05 -10.20
C ASP A 274 -5.86 -22.98 -9.09
N LEU A 275 -4.93 -23.02 -8.11
CA LEU A 275 -4.79 -21.96 -7.11
C LEU A 275 -4.28 -20.65 -7.72
N GLY A 276 -3.31 -20.72 -8.62
CA GLY A 276 -2.84 -19.57 -9.40
C GLY A 276 -3.97 -18.84 -10.11
N LYS A 277 -4.83 -19.60 -10.80
CA LYS A 277 -6.01 -19.06 -11.47
C LYS A 277 -7.01 -18.45 -10.49
N ALA A 278 -7.33 -19.18 -9.41
CA ALA A 278 -8.24 -18.71 -8.36
C ALA A 278 -7.76 -17.44 -7.63
N TYR A 279 -6.43 -17.26 -7.53
CA TYR A 279 -5.83 -16.07 -6.95
C TYR A 279 -5.83 -14.89 -7.93
N ALA A 280 -5.32 -15.10 -9.14
CA ALA A 280 -5.02 -14.01 -10.07
C ALA A 280 -6.24 -13.51 -10.85
N TYR A 281 -7.28 -14.32 -11.00
CA TYR A 281 -8.46 -14.00 -11.79
C TYR A 281 -9.70 -14.05 -10.90
N ASP A 282 -10.69 -13.20 -11.19
CA ASP A 282 -11.95 -13.28 -10.48
C ASP A 282 -12.66 -14.60 -10.78
N PHE A 283 -13.38 -15.11 -9.78
CA PHE A 283 -14.26 -16.27 -9.96
C PHE A 283 -15.41 -15.85 -10.87
N VAL A 284 -15.26 -16.05 -12.18
CA VAL A 284 -16.37 -15.94 -13.11
C VAL A 284 -17.30 -17.11 -12.80
N GLY A 285 -18.41 -16.84 -12.11
CA GLY A 285 -19.42 -17.85 -11.85
C GLY A 285 -19.89 -18.46 -13.18
N GLU A 286 -19.78 -19.78 -13.30
CA GLU A 286 -20.46 -20.56 -14.35
C GLU A 286 -21.98 -20.41 -14.25
#